data_AF-A0A3A3GKF1-F1
#
_entry.id   AF-A0A3A3GKF1-F1
#
_cell.length_a   1.000
_cell.length_b   1.000
_cell.length_c   1.000
_cell.angle_alpha   90.00
_cell.angle_beta   90.00
_cell.angle_gamma   90.00
#
_symmetry.space_group_name_H-M   'P 1'
#
loop_
_entity.id
_entity.type
_entity.pdbx_description
1 polymer ?
#
loop_
_entity_poly.entity_id
_entity_poly.type
_entity_poly.pdbx_seq_one_letter_code
_entity_poly.pdbx_strand_id
1 'polypeptide(L)'
;MRKILFELVDEVTDEKSFLHFLNELRKDWTSHEEEWENESIEAFLEAAYKWGWTSTEGLSYYNKSDNPWKRCAQILYMGKIYE
;
A
#
# COMPACT_ATOMS: atom_id res chain seq x y z
N MET A 1 5.77 1.80 20.45
CA MET A 1 6.28 2.30 19.15
C MET A 1 5.12 2.29 18.18
N ARG A 2 4.84 3.40 17.49
CA ARG A 2 3.88 3.43 16.38
C ARG A 2 4.55 2.71 15.21
N LYS A 3 3.95 1.63 14.72
CA LYS A 3 4.46 0.93 13.53
C LYS A 3 4.32 1.81 12.30
N ILE A 4 5.28 1.76 11.39
CA ILE A 4 5.20 2.48 10.11
C ILE A 4 4.32 1.71 9.13
N LEU A 5 3.71 2.40 8.17
CA LEU A 5 2.75 1.78 7.23
C LEU A 5 3.31 0.53 6.53
N PHE A 6 4.60 0.53 6.21
CA PHE A 6 5.29 -0.62 5.63
C PHE A 6 5.14 -1.89 6.50
N GLU A 7 5.33 -1.77 7.81
CA GLU A 7 5.18 -2.90 8.75
C GLU A 7 3.71 -3.36 8.82
N LEU A 8 2.76 -2.43 8.74
CA LEU A 8 1.33 -2.76 8.74
C LEU A 8 0.90 -3.53 7.50
N VAL A 9 1.46 -3.22 6.32
CA VAL A 9 1.23 -4.02 5.10
C VAL A 9 1.62 -5.48 5.33
N ASP A 10 2.71 -5.72 6.06
CA ASP A 10 3.19 -7.07 6.30
C ASP A 10 2.32 -7.90 7.23
N GLU A 11 1.57 -7.24 8.11
CA GLU A 11 0.66 -7.82 9.10
C GLU A 11 -0.75 -8.10 8.56
N VAL A 12 -1.05 -7.66 7.34
CA VAL A 12 -2.34 -7.95 6.70
C VAL A 12 -2.43 -9.45 6.39
N THR A 13 -3.34 -10.12 7.10
CA THR A 13 -3.57 -11.57 7.00
C THR A 13 -5.03 -11.91 6.71
N ASP A 14 -5.94 -10.98 6.91
CA ASP A 14 -7.38 -11.13 6.74
C ASP A 14 -8.05 -9.78 6.45
N GLU A 15 -9.37 -9.78 6.30
CA GLU A 15 -10.16 -8.57 6.05
C GLU A 15 -10.04 -7.55 7.18
N LYS A 16 -10.01 -8.00 8.45
CA LYS A 16 -9.95 -7.10 9.60
C LYS A 16 -8.63 -6.35 9.67
N SER A 17 -7.53 -7.06 9.47
CA SER A 17 -6.19 -6.48 9.41
C SER A 17 -6.02 -5.59 8.17
N PHE A 18 -6.66 -5.92 7.05
CA PHE A 18 -6.71 -5.02 5.88
C PHE A 18 -7.46 -3.71 6.16
N LEU A 19 -8.65 -3.78 6.78
CA LEU A 19 -9.40 -2.57 7.15
C LEU A 19 -8.65 -1.71 8.17
N HIS A 20 -7.90 -2.35 9.08
CA HIS A 20 -7.00 -1.64 9.99
C HIS A 20 -5.90 -0.90 9.20
N PHE A 21 -5.20 -1.58 8.29
CA PHE A 21 -4.20 -0.95 7.41
C PHE A 21 -4.80 0.23 6.62
N LEU A 22 -5.97 0.05 6.00
CA LEU A 22 -6.61 1.10 5.20
C LEU A 22 -6.93 2.35 6.04
N ASN A 23 -7.37 2.16 7.28
CA ASN A 23 -7.62 3.28 8.18
C ASN A 23 -6.34 4.00 8.61
N GLU A 24 -5.24 3.27 8.84
CA GLU A 24 -3.94 3.88 9.14
C GLU A 24 -3.36 4.58 7.90
N LEU A 25 -3.52 4.02 6.69
CA LEU A 25 -3.11 4.66 5.43
C LEU A 25 -3.82 6.02 5.24
N ARG A 26 -5.13 6.09 5.50
CA ARG A 26 -5.88 7.35 5.44
C ARG A 26 -5.40 8.37 6.47
N LYS A 27 -5.08 7.94 7.69
CA LYS A 27 -4.58 8.84 8.74
C LYS A 27 -3.19 9.37 8.38
N ASP A 28 -2.37 8.52 7.78
CA ASP A 28 -1.02 8.87 7.38
C ASP A 28 -1.00 10.02 6.38
N TRP A 29 -1.90 10.01 5.39
CA TRP A 29 -2.11 11.15 4.47
C TRP A 29 -2.29 12.48 5.22
N THR A 30 -3.08 12.48 6.30
CA THR A 30 -3.36 13.71 7.06
C THR A 30 -2.22 14.15 7.97
N SER A 31 -1.28 13.27 8.31
CA SER A 31 -0.22 13.54 9.27
C SER A 31 1.18 13.65 8.69
N HIS A 32 1.39 13.10 7.49
CA HIS A 32 2.69 13.03 6.82
C HIS A 32 2.51 13.19 5.30
N GLU A 33 1.70 14.16 4.87
CA GLU A 33 1.44 14.45 3.44
C GLU A 33 2.76 14.64 2.66
N GLU A 34 3.77 15.22 3.29
CA GLU A 34 5.10 15.44 2.73
C GLU A 34 5.89 14.16 2.42
N GLU A 35 5.45 13.00 2.92
CA GLU A 35 6.05 11.69 2.62
C GLU A 35 5.37 10.97 1.44
N TRP A 36 4.35 11.57 0.83
CA TRP A 36 3.61 10.96 -0.27
C TRP A 36 4.15 11.45 -1.61
N GLU A 37 4.50 10.51 -2.49
CA GLU A 37 4.91 10.84 -3.86
C GLU A 37 3.73 11.33 -4.70
N ASN A 38 2.50 10.91 -4.35
CA ASN A 38 1.29 11.21 -5.09
C ASN A 38 0.31 12.06 -4.28
N GLU A 39 0.22 13.34 -4.61
CA GLU A 39 -0.58 14.31 -3.84
C GLU A 39 -2.07 14.37 -4.25
N SER A 40 -2.48 13.64 -5.28
CA SER A 40 -3.87 13.60 -5.75
C SER A 40 -4.40 12.17 -5.78
N ILE A 41 -5.73 12.04 -5.63
CA ILE A 41 -6.38 10.73 -5.73
C ILE A 41 -6.15 10.07 -7.09
N GLU A 42 -6.06 10.87 -8.16
CA GLU A 42 -5.78 10.37 -9.52
C GLU A 42 -4.38 9.76 -9.59
N ALA A 43 -3.35 10.53 -9.19
CA ALA A 43 -1.96 10.07 -9.20
C ALA A 43 -1.75 8.86 -8.29
N PHE A 44 -2.34 8.87 -7.08
CA PHE A 44 -2.27 7.75 -6.13
C PHE A 44 -2.83 6.45 -6.73
N LEU A 45 -4.01 6.53 -7.34
CA LEU A 45 -4.66 5.36 -7.95
C LEU A 45 -3.93 4.90 -9.21
N GLU A 46 -3.37 5.82 -9.99
CA GLU A 46 -2.56 5.49 -11.18
C GLU A 46 -1.28 4.75 -10.78
N ALA A 47 -0.53 5.25 -9.79
CA ALA A 47 0.68 4.61 -9.28
C ALA A 47 0.39 3.22 -8.69
N ALA A 48 -0.65 3.12 -7.87
CA ALA A 48 -1.11 1.83 -7.32
C ALA A 48 -1.45 0.84 -8.45
N TYR A 49 -2.18 1.28 -9.48
CA TYR A 49 -2.53 0.46 -10.63
C TYR A 49 -1.29 0.02 -11.43
N LYS A 50 -0.40 0.95 -11.81
CA LYS A 50 0.81 0.67 -12.59
C LYS A 50 1.69 -0.36 -11.90
N TRP A 51 1.93 -0.17 -10.60
CA TRP A 51 2.73 -1.12 -9.83
C TRP A 51 2.01 -2.46 -9.65
N GLY A 52 0.71 -2.43 -9.36
CA GLY A 52 -0.12 -3.63 -9.22
C GLY A 52 -0.14 -4.47 -10.49
N TRP A 53 -0.19 -3.85 -11.67
CA TRP A 53 -0.12 -4.50 -12.97
C TRP A 53 1.27 -5.09 -13.23
N THR A 54 2.32 -4.30 -13.01
CA THR A 54 3.71 -4.69 -13.27
C THR A 54 4.17 -5.84 -12.38
N SER A 55 3.62 -5.96 -11.17
CA SER A 55 3.97 -6.99 -10.18
C SER A 55 3.01 -8.18 -10.15
N THR A 56 2.18 -8.37 -11.19
CA THR A 56 1.21 -9.49 -11.29
C THR A 56 1.86 -10.87 -11.20
N GLU A 57 3.08 -10.99 -11.72
CA GLU A 57 3.93 -12.20 -11.68
C GLU A 57 5.06 -12.10 -10.63
N GLY A 58 5.01 -11.10 -9.73
CA GLY A 58 6.12 -10.73 -8.85
C GLY A 58 7.17 -9.85 -9.55
N LEU A 59 8.23 -9.48 -8.82
CA LEU A 59 9.39 -8.74 -9.33
C LEU A 59 10.68 -9.31 -8.72
N SER A 60 11.85 -8.92 -9.22
CA SER A 60 13.16 -9.41 -8.76
C SER A 60 13.38 -9.33 -7.24
N TYR A 61 12.78 -8.34 -6.57
CA TYR A 61 12.88 -8.11 -5.12
C TYR A 61 11.53 -8.09 -4.41
N TYR A 62 10.47 -8.57 -5.08
CA TYR A 62 9.13 -8.58 -4.53
C TYR A 62 8.46 -9.91 -4.86
N ASN A 63 8.14 -10.66 -3.81
CA ASN A 63 7.31 -11.86 -3.91
C ASN A 63 5.85 -11.46 -3.73
N LYS A 64 5.03 -11.74 -4.74
CA LYS A 64 3.60 -11.53 -4.68
C LYS A 64 2.98 -12.41 -3.61
N SER A 65 2.14 -11.81 -2.75
CA SER A 65 1.39 -12.58 -1.76
C SER A 65 0.19 -13.28 -2.41
N ASP A 66 -0.03 -14.55 -2.07
CA ASP A 66 -1.25 -15.29 -2.42
C ASP A 66 -2.46 -14.85 -1.59
N ASN A 67 -2.23 -14.10 -0.49
CA ASN A 67 -3.31 -13.54 0.30
C ASN A 67 -3.88 -12.29 -0.40
N PRO A 68 -5.14 -12.31 -0.87
CA PRO A 68 -5.72 -11.20 -1.60
C PRO A 68 -5.76 -9.91 -0.77
N TRP A 69 -5.97 -10.00 0.53
CA TRP A 69 -6.00 -8.84 1.43
C TRP A 69 -4.62 -8.19 1.54
N LYS A 70 -3.58 -9.00 1.73
CA LYS A 70 -2.20 -8.51 1.75
C LYS A 70 -1.81 -7.92 0.40
N ARG A 71 -2.24 -8.55 -0.69
CA ARG A 71 -2.02 -8.04 -2.05
C ARG A 71 -2.69 -6.68 -2.27
N CYS A 72 -3.92 -6.49 -1.82
CA CYS A 72 -4.59 -5.19 -1.85
C CYS A 72 -3.83 -4.13 -1.04
N ALA A 73 -3.36 -4.46 0.17
CA ALA A 73 -2.58 -3.55 1.00
C ALA A 73 -1.26 -3.13 0.32
N GLN A 74 -0.54 -4.08 -0.27
CA GLN A 74 0.69 -3.82 -1.02
C GLN A 74 0.45 -2.89 -2.20
N ILE A 75 -0.62 -3.12 -2.98
CA ILE A 75 -0.98 -2.27 -4.13
C ILE A 75 -1.27 -0.83 -3.68
N LEU A 76 -2.07 -0.65 -2.63
CA LEU A 76 -2.41 0.68 -2.12
C LEU A 76 -1.19 1.39 -1.50
N TYR A 77 -0.34 0.65 -0.79
CA TYR A 77 0.89 1.19 -0.23
C TYR A 77 1.83 1.72 -1.32
N MET A 78 1.91 1.03 -2.46
CA MET A 78 2.70 1.50 -3.60
C MET A 78 2.12 2.76 -4.24
N GLY A 79 0.80 3.00 -4.13
CA GLY A 79 0.22 4.31 -4.47
C GLY A 79 0.77 5.46 -3.63
N LYS A 80 1.22 5.22 -2.38
CA LYS A 80 1.85 6.25 -1.55
C LYS A 80 3.28 6.57 -2.01
N ILE A 81 4.08 5.54 -2.34
CA ILE A 81 5.55 5.65 -2.43
C ILE A 81 6.15 5.49 -3.83
N TYR A 82 5.33 5.27 -4.86
CA TYR A 82 5.79 5.04 -6.23
C TYR A 82 5.38 6.20 -7.13
N GLU A 83 6.29 6.70 -7.97
CA GLU A 83 6.06 7.78 -8.94
C GLU A 83 5.22 7.37 -10.18
#